data_AF-A0A9W8B6H8-F1
#
_entry.id   AF-A0A9W8B6H8-F1
#
_cell.length_a   1.000
_cell.length_b   1.000
_cell.length_c   1.000
_cell.angle_alpha   90.00
_cell.angle_beta   90.00
_cell.angle_gamma   90.00
#
_symmetry.space_group_name_H-M   'P 1'
#
loop_
_entity.id
_entity.type
_entity.pdbx_description
1 polymer ?
#
loop_
_entity_poly.entity_id
_entity_poly.type
_entity_poly.pdbx_seq_one_letter_code
_entity_poly.pdbx_strand_id
1 'polypeptide(L)'
;MASGSGQEMYLDPAIRNWVLIPITIVMVLVGVVRHQITLLLGGRPKPPTPLALRETKALARGNILSRNHNHIPYSSFKIRKEYLCQAFEQGKFLKNPAEKDNGSVANPLTDPAGMEMMMENMKKSMFSIIPQTVIMGWINFFFSGFVLSK
;
A
#
# COMPACT_ATOMS: atom_id res chain seq x y z
N MET A 1 14.70 -3.48 -52.12
CA MET A 1 13.49 -4.14 -51.58
C MET A 1 13.97 -5.29 -50.72
N ALA A 2 13.96 -5.11 -49.39
CA ALA A 2 14.60 -6.03 -48.46
C ALA A 2 13.66 -7.21 -48.16
N SER A 3 14.11 -8.42 -48.51
CA SER A 3 13.51 -9.69 -48.13
C SER A 3 13.65 -9.88 -46.62
N GLY A 4 12.57 -9.66 -45.88
CA GLY A 4 12.45 -10.10 -44.49
C GLY A 4 12.11 -11.58 -44.47
N SER A 5 13.14 -12.43 -44.36
CA SER A 5 12.99 -13.87 -44.11
C SER A 5 12.28 -14.07 -42.76
N GLY A 6 10.97 -14.24 -42.81
CA GLY A 6 10.18 -14.74 -41.69
C GLY A 6 10.62 -16.17 -41.40
N GLN A 7 11.54 -16.30 -40.45
CA GLN A 7 11.98 -17.59 -39.93
C GLN A 7 10.81 -18.16 -39.12
N GLU A 8 9.88 -18.85 -39.79
CA GLU A 8 8.83 -19.65 -39.16
C GLU A 8 9.50 -20.83 -38.45
N MET A 9 9.86 -20.62 -37.19
CA MET A 9 10.32 -21.68 -36.31
C MET A 9 9.11 -22.55 -35.98
N TYR A 10 9.01 -23.71 -36.64
CA TYR A 10 7.99 -24.72 -36.40
C TYR A 10 8.19 -25.27 -34.97
N LEU A 11 7.50 -24.68 -34.00
CA LEU A 11 7.47 -25.18 -32.63
C LEU A 11 6.77 -26.54 -32.64
N ASP A 12 7.50 -27.61 -32.31
CA ASP A 12 6.97 -28.96 -32.23
C ASP A 12 5.70 -28.98 -31.34
N PRO A 13 4.54 -29.43 -31.87
CA PRO A 13 3.30 -29.55 -31.12
C PRO A 13 3.43 -30.35 -29.82
N ALA A 14 4.40 -31.28 -29.76
CA ALA A 14 4.69 -32.04 -28.55
C ALA A 14 5.20 -31.14 -27.40
N ILE A 15 6.05 -30.14 -27.68
CA ILE A 15 6.59 -29.23 -26.65
C ILE A 15 5.45 -28.39 -26.03
N ARG A 16 4.47 -27.96 -26.85
CA ARG A 16 3.30 -27.23 -26.36
C ARG A 16 2.47 -28.10 -25.39
N ASN A 17 2.14 -29.33 -25.78
CA ASN A 17 1.25 -30.14 -24.97
C ASN A 17 1.92 -30.70 -23.71
N TRP A 18 3.21 -31.05 -23.79
CA TRP A 18 3.94 -31.68 -22.70
C TRP A 18 4.68 -30.72 -21.76
N VAL A 19 4.95 -29.49 -22.20
CA VAL A 19 5.66 -28.49 -21.36
C VAL A 19 4.80 -27.27 -21.08
N LEU A 20 4.08 -26.75 -22.07
CA LEU A 20 3.31 -25.50 -21.93
C LEU A 20 2.02 -25.68 -21.11
N ILE A 21 1.33 -26.81 -21.24
CA ILE A 21 0.13 -27.07 -20.40
C ILE A 21 0.55 -27.28 -18.93
N PRO A 22 1.53 -28.13 -18.59
CA PRO A 22 1.95 -28.30 -17.20
C PRO A 22 2.50 -27.01 -16.56
N ILE A 23 3.29 -26.21 -17.30
CA ILE A 23 3.85 -24.98 -16.74
C ILE A 23 2.76 -23.93 -16.45
N THR A 24 1.71 -23.83 -17.27
CA THR A 24 0.58 -22.92 -16.99
C THR A 24 -0.16 -23.31 -15.72
N ILE A 25 -0.36 -24.62 -15.49
CA ILE A 25 -0.98 -25.12 -14.26
C ILE A 25 -0.12 -24.77 -13.04
N VAL A 26 1.19 -25.02 -13.12
CA VAL A 26 2.14 -24.67 -12.05
C VAL A 26 2.17 -23.16 -11.80
N MET A 27 2.13 -22.32 -12.83
CA MET A 27 2.05 -20.86 -12.69
C MET A 27 0.83 -20.41 -11.91
N VAL A 28 -0.34 -20.98 -12.21
CA VAL A 28 -1.59 -20.65 -11.50
C VAL A 28 -1.48 -21.08 -10.03
N LEU A 29 -0.99 -22.29 -9.76
CA LEU A 29 -0.78 -22.80 -8.40
C LEU A 29 0.18 -21.92 -7.59
N VAL A 30 1.32 -21.55 -8.16
CA VAL A 30 2.31 -20.66 -7.52
C VAL A 30 1.70 -19.27 -7.26
N GLY A 31 0.90 -18.75 -8.20
CA GLY A 31 0.17 -17.50 -8.03
C GLY A 31 -0.81 -17.55 -6.85
N VAL A 32 -1.58 -18.63 -6.73
CA VAL A 32 -2.51 -18.85 -5.61
C VAL A 32 -1.75 -18.97 -4.29
N VAL A 33 -0.70 -19.79 -4.23
CA VAL A 33 0.13 -19.96 -3.01
C VAL A 33 0.73 -18.63 -2.57
N ARG A 34 1.32 -17.86 -3.50
CA ARG A 34 1.83 -16.51 -3.22
C ARG A 34 0.74 -15.61 -2.65
N HIS A 35 -0.45 -15.60 -3.25
CA HIS A 35 -1.54 -14.76 -2.79
C HIS A 35 -1.91 -15.09 -1.33
N GLN A 36 -2.03 -16.38 -1.00
CA GLN A 36 -2.32 -16.80 0.37
C GLN A 36 -1.18 -16.44 1.33
N ILE A 37 0.09 -16.63 0.93
CA ILE A 37 1.25 -16.21 1.74
C ILE A 37 1.22 -14.69 1.96
N THR A 38 0.90 -13.90 0.94
CA THR A 38 0.83 -12.43 1.04
C THR A 38 -0.29 -12.00 1.99
N LEU A 39 -1.44 -12.66 1.95
CA LEU A 39 -2.54 -12.41 2.89
C LEU A 39 -2.15 -12.77 4.33
N LEU A 40 -1.44 -13.88 4.53
CA LEU A 40 -0.98 -14.31 5.85
C LEU A 40 0.12 -13.39 6.40
N LEU A 41 1.05 -12.94 5.55
CA LEU A 41 2.16 -12.06 5.93
C LEU A 41 1.75 -10.59 6.07
N GLY A 42 0.73 -10.16 5.32
CA GLY A 42 0.22 -8.79 5.31
C GLY A 42 -0.37 -8.36 6.66
N GLY A 43 -0.77 -9.31 7.51
CA GLY A 43 -1.26 -9.06 8.86
C GLY A 43 -2.50 -8.15 8.90
N ARG A 44 -3.03 -7.92 10.11
CA ARG A 44 -4.04 -6.89 10.33
C ARG A 44 -3.31 -5.55 10.51
N PRO A 45 -3.77 -4.46 9.87
CA PRO A 45 -3.19 -3.14 10.11
C PRO A 45 -3.25 -2.82 11.60
N LYS A 46 -2.14 -2.32 12.17
CA LYS A 46 -2.05 -1.98 13.59
C LYS A 46 -3.15 -0.98 13.93
N PRO A 47 -3.98 -1.22 14.97
CA PRO A 47 -5.00 -0.27 15.35
C PRO A 47 -4.32 1.06 15.71
N PRO A 48 -4.81 2.21 15.19
CA PRO A 48 -4.22 3.50 15.48
C PRO A 48 -4.29 3.75 16.99
N THR A 49 -3.25 4.41 17.52
CA THR A 49 -3.24 4.79 18.94
C THR A 49 -4.47 5.66 19.26
N PRO A 50 -5.04 5.58 20.47
CA PRO A 50 -6.27 6.30 20.82
C PRO A 50 -6.13 7.83 20.61
N LEU A 51 -4.93 8.37 20.81
CA LEU A 51 -4.62 9.77 20.56
C LEU A 51 -4.63 10.12 19.06
N ALA A 52 -3.99 9.31 18.21
CA ALA A 52 -4.00 9.49 16.76
C ALA A 52 -5.42 9.33 16.18
N LEU A 53 -6.22 8.41 16.73
CA LEU A 53 -7.62 8.23 16.35
C LEU A 53 -8.46 9.45 16.73
N ARG A 54 -8.22 10.04 17.90
CA ARG A 54 -8.90 11.25 18.36
C ARG A 54 -8.60 12.44 17.45
N GLU A 55 -7.35 12.62 17.07
CA GLU A 55 -6.92 13.65 16.12
C GLU A 55 -7.61 13.48 14.76
N THR A 56 -7.54 12.27 14.19
CA THR A 56 -8.15 11.95 12.89
C THR A 56 -9.66 12.22 12.91
N LYS A 57 -10.35 11.81 13.99
CA LYS A 57 -11.80 12.05 14.16
C LYS A 57 -12.13 13.53 14.34
N ALA A 58 -11.28 14.29 15.05
CA ALA A 58 -11.48 15.74 15.21
C ALA A 58 -11.34 16.47 13.87
N LEU A 59 -10.33 16.13 13.06
CA LEU A 59 -10.15 16.67 11.71
C LEU A 59 -11.33 16.29 10.79
N ALA A 60 -11.75 15.03 10.80
CA ALA A 60 -12.91 14.57 10.04
C ALA A 60 -14.18 15.35 10.43
N ARG A 61 -14.40 15.58 11.73
CA ARG A 61 -15.53 16.39 12.24
C ARG A 61 -15.49 17.82 11.72
N GLY A 62 -14.31 18.45 11.68
CA GLY A 62 -14.14 19.79 11.12
C GLY A 62 -14.47 19.84 9.62
N ASN A 63 -13.98 18.85 8.86
CA ASN A 63 -14.25 18.75 7.42
C ASN A 63 -15.75 18.53 7.14
N ILE A 64 -16.41 17.67 7.91
CA ILE A 64 -17.86 17.44 7.81
C ILE A 64 -18.64 18.72 8.13
N LEU A 65 -18.25 19.46 9.18
CA LEU A 65 -18.92 20.71 9.55
C LEU A 65 -18.76 21.77 8.46
N SER A 66 -17.59 21.87 7.84
CA SER A 66 -17.31 22.82 6.75
C SER A 66 -18.07 22.44 5.47
N ARG A 67 -18.11 21.16 5.10
CA ARG A 67 -18.82 20.69 3.89
C ARG A 67 -20.34 20.73 4.03
N ASN A 68 -20.87 20.40 5.20
CA ASN A 68 -22.31 20.22 5.43
C ASN A 68 -22.93 21.36 6.27
N HIS A 69 -22.33 22.55 6.26
CA HIS A 69 -22.81 23.69 7.07
C HIS A 69 -24.24 24.14 6.71
N ASN A 70 -24.69 23.88 5.48
CA ASN A 70 -26.01 24.27 5.00
C ASN A 70 -27.16 23.42 5.58
N HIS A 71 -26.86 22.28 6.22
CA HIS A 71 -27.87 21.38 6.79
C HIS A 71 -28.22 21.69 8.25
N ILE A 72 -27.63 22.73 8.86
CA ILE A 72 -27.84 23.09 10.26
C ILE A 72 -28.14 24.59 10.42
N PRO A 73 -28.91 24.99 11.44
CA PRO A 73 -29.16 26.39 11.73
C PRO A 73 -27.86 27.16 12.01
N TYR A 74 -27.81 28.43 11.58
CA TYR A 74 -26.63 29.28 11.71
C TYR A 74 -26.11 29.41 13.15
N SER A 75 -27.01 29.53 14.13
CA SER A 75 -26.65 29.58 15.55
C SER A 75 -25.91 28.32 16.01
N SER A 76 -26.38 27.14 15.60
CA SER A 76 -25.76 25.85 15.90
C SER A 76 -24.41 25.67 15.19
N PHE A 77 -24.30 26.14 13.95
CA PHE A 77 -23.03 26.14 13.21
C PHE A 77 -21.98 27.00 13.90
N LYS A 78 -22.34 28.23 14.30
CA LYS A 78 -21.41 29.18 14.95
C LYS A 78 -20.80 28.60 16.23
N ILE A 79 -21.65 28.04 17.11
CA ILE A 79 -21.19 27.41 18.37
C ILE A 79 -20.23 26.25 18.10
N ARG A 80 -20.55 25.38 17.13
CA ARG A 80 -19.72 24.22 16.79
C ARG A 80 -18.39 24.62 16.15
N LYS A 81 -18.41 25.65 15.30
CA LYS A 81 -17.21 26.23 14.69
C LYS A 81 -16.29 26.79 15.78
N GLU A 82 -16.84 27.61 16.66
CA GLU A 82 -16.09 28.26 17.74
C GLU A 82 -15.47 27.24 18.71
N TYR A 83 -16.25 26.23 19.12
CA TYR A 83 -15.72 25.12 19.93
C TYR A 83 -14.56 24.37 19.25
N LEU A 84 -14.69 24.06 17.95
CA LEU A 84 -13.64 23.35 17.22
C LEU A 84 -12.40 24.22 17.07
N CYS A 85 -12.54 25.50 16.70
CA CYS A 85 -11.44 26.45 16.62
C CYS A 85 -10.69 26.56 17.95
N GLN A 86 -11.39 26.80 19.05
CA GLN A 86 -10.78 26.87 20.38
C GLN A 86 -10.09 25.56 20.77
N ALA A 87 -10.69 24.41 20.46
CA ALA A 87 -10.11 23.12 20.81
C ALA A 87 -8.85 22.77 19.97
N PHE A 88 -8.76 23.25 18.72
CA PHE A 88 -7.55 23.14 17.89
C PHE A 88 -6.45 24.13 18.36
N GLU A 89 -6.82 25.36 18.71
CA GLU A 89 -5.91 26.37 19.26
C GLU A 89 -5.32 25.95 20.61
N GLN A 90 -6.15 25.34 21.49
CA GLN A 90 -5.70 24.77 22.76
C GLN A 90 -4.89 23.47 22.58
N GLY A 91 -4.84 22.90 21.37
CA GLY A 91 -4.13 21.64 21.13
C GLY A 91 -4.77 20.43 21.81
N LYS A 92 -6.04 20.53 22.23
CA LYS A 92 -6.74 19.49 23.01
C LYS A 92 -6.88 18.17 22.24
N PHE A 93 -6.79 18.20 20.91
CA PHE A 93 -6.85 17.03 20.03
C PHE A 93 -5.49 16.58 19.51
N LEU A 94 -4.39 17.26 19.84
CA LEU A 94 -3.06 16.88 19.39
C LEU A 94 -2.62 15.55 20.02
N LYS A 95 -1.93 14.74 19.21
CA LYS A 95 -1.32 13.49 19.64
C LYS A 95 -0.15 13.72 20.62
N ASN A 96 0.54 14.86 20.51
CA ASN A 96 1.57 15.33 21.43
C ASN A 96 1.35 16.82 21.75
N PRO A 97 0.86 17.18 22.94
CA PRO A 97 0.73 18.60 23.34
C PRO A 97 2.09 19.30 23.55
N ALA A 98 3.18 18.55 23.75
CA ALA A 98 4.53 19.07 23.95
C ALA A 98 5.26 19.48 22.66
N GLU A 99 4.86 18.95 21.49
CA GLU A 99 5.46 19.33 20.19
C GLU A 99 4.99 20.70 19.69
N LYS A 100 3.92 21.26 20.28
CA LYS A 100 3.44 22.59 19.90
C LYS A 100 4.42 23.72 20.27
N ASP A 101 5.30 23.45 21.25
CA ASP A 101 6.23 24.43 21.82
C ASP A 101 7.64 24.32 21.22
N ASN A 102 7.95 23.20 20.56
CA ASN A 102 9.23 22.98 19.89
C ASN A 102 8.99 22.79 18.39
N GLY A 103 9.12 23.88 17.63
CA GLY A 103 9.13 23.90 16.16
C GLY A 103 10.27 23.10 15.50
N SER A 104 10.83 22.11 16.19
CA SER A 104 11.67 21.08 15.61
C SER A 104 10.77 20.10 14.89
N VAL A 105 10.89 20.07 13.57
CA VAL A 105 10.53 18.91 12.74
C VAL A 105 11.15 17.69 13.42
N ALA A 106 10.36 16.93 14.18
CA ALA A 106 10.84 15.78 14.92
C ALA A 106 11.51 14.85 13.91
N ASN A 107 12.83 14.71 14.03
CA ASN A 107 13.61 13.94 13.08
C ASN A 107 13.08 12.49 13.16
N PRO A 108 12.51 11.92 12.09
CA PRO A 108 11.80 10.63 12.15
C PRO A 108 12.69 9.44 12.59
N LEU A 109 14.01 9.67 12.65
CA LEU A 109 15.04 8.72 13.05
C LEU A 109 15.32 8.70 14.55
N THR A 110 14.92 9.73 15.30
CA THR A 110 15.15 9.83 16.75
C THR A 110 13.93 9.46 17.59
N ASP A 111 12.76 9.33 16.95
CA ASP A 111 11.51 8.97 17.62
C ASP A 111 11.22 7.45 17.39
N PRO A 112 11.13 6.63 18.46
CA PRO A 112 10.77 5.21 18.35
C PRO A 112 9.49 4.96 17.53
N ALA A 113 8.53 5.90 17.55
CA ALA A 113 7.31 5.81 16.76
C ALA A 113 7.53 6.12 15.27
N GLY A 114 8.46 7.01 14.93
CA GLY A 114 8.87 7.32 13.56
C GLY A 114 9.63 6.17 12.92
N MET A 115 10.50 5.51 13.69
CA MET A 115 11.22 4.30 13.28
C MET A 115 10.28 3.10 13.08
N GLU A 116 9.27 2.91 13.94
CA GLU A 116 8.27 1.86 13.77
C GLU A 116 7.43 2.08 12.49
N MET A 117 7.03 3.33 12.22
CA MET A 117 6.30 3.70 11.00
C MET A 117 7.17 3.54 9.74
N MET A 118 8.46 3.87 9.83
CA MET A 118 9.43 3.65 8.75
C MET A 118 9.64 2.15 8.50
N MET A 119 9.76 1.34 9.55
CA MET A 119 9.85 -0.13 9.45
C MET A 119 8.58 -0.73 8.85
N GLU A 120 7.39 -0.28 9.25
CA GLU A 120 6.13 -0.75 8.67
C GLU A 120 6.04 -0.41 7.17
N ASN A 121 6.44 0.81 6.79
CA ASN A 121 6.53 1.20 5.38
C ASN A 121 7.58 0.40 4.61
N MET A 122 8.74 0.15 5.19
CA MET A 122 9.79 -0.67 4.59
C MET A 122 9.34 -2.13 4.44
N LYS A 123 8.68 -2.69 5.46
CA LYS A 123 8.09 -4.03 5.45
C LYS A 123 7.03 -4.14 4.35
N LYS A 124 6.18 -3.12 4.21
CA LYS A 124 5.18 -3.03 3.13
C LYS A 124 5.82 -2.94 1.75
N SER A 125 6.90 -2.17 1.60
CA SER A 125 7.69 -2.09 0.36
C SER A 125 8.37 -3.43 0.03
N MET A 126 8.95 -4.13 1.02
CA MET A 126 9.50 -5.48 0.84
C MET A 126 8.43 -6.47 0.39
N PHE A 127 7.24 -6.44 1.00
CA PHE A 127 6.13 -7.29 0.57
C PHE A 127 5.64 -7.01 -0.85
N SER A 128 5.89 -5.80 -1.39
CA SER A 128 5.61 -5.49 -2.79
C SER A 128 6.73 -5.90 -3.75
N ILE A 129 7.99 -5.88 -3.30
CA ILE A 129 9.18 -6.15 -4.13
C ILE A 129 9.43 -7.66 -4.25
N ILE A 130 9.44 -8.39 -3.13
CA ILE A 130 9.69 -9.84 -3.09
C ILE A 130 8.91 -10.58 -4.18
N PRO A 131 7.61 -10.31 -4.38
CA PRO A 131 6.85 -11.11 -5.30
C PRO A 131 7.14 -10.80 -6.78
N GLN A 132 7.62 -9.60 -7.10
CA GLN A 132 8.05 -9.24 -8.46
C GLN A 132 9.37 -9.92 -8.81
N THR A 133 10.30 -9.98 -7.84
CA THR A 133 11.60 -10.63 -8.01
C THR A 133 11.46 -12.16 -8.13
N VAL A 134 10.59 -12.79 -7.32
CA VAL A 134 10.34 -14.24 -7.38
C VAL A 134 9.71 -14.64 -8.71
N ILE A 135 8.77 -13.84 -9.24
CA ILE A 135 8.18 -14.08 -10.56
C ILE A 135 9.25 -14.00 -11.65
N MET A 136 10.13 -12.99 -11.61
CA MET A 136 11.20 -12.88 -12.60
C MET A 136 12.20 -14.03 -12.53
N GLY A 137 12.60 -14.45 -11.32
CA GLY A 137 13.51 -15.59 -11.14
C GLY A 137 12.91 -16.91 -11.62
N TRP A 138 11.63 -17.16 -11.33
CA TRP A 138 10.93 -18.38 -11.76
C TRP A 138 10.67 -18.41 -13.26
N ILE A 139 10.26 -17.30 -13.87
CA ILE A 139 10.10 -17.20 -15.34
C ILE A 139 11.44 -17.47 -16.02
N ASN A 140 12.54 -16.90 -15.52
CA ASN A 140 13.86 -17.15 -16.10
C ASN A 140 14.27 -18.63 -15.96
N PHE A 141 14.10 -19.26 -14.80
CA PHE A 141 14.49 -20.67 -14.58
C PHE A 141 13.71 -21.66 -15.47
N PHE A 142 12.40 -21.45 -15.67
CA PHE A 142 11.57 -22.38 -16.45
C PHE A 142 11.55 -22.09 -17.96
N PHE A 143 11.88 -20.87 -18.41
CA PHE A 143 11.91 -20.50 -19.82
C PHE A 143 13.30 -20.21 -20.41
N SER A 144 14.37 -20.21 -19.60
CA SER A 144 15.76 -20.05 -20.10
C SER A 144 16.15 -21.14 -21.12
N GLY A 145 15.48 -22.30 -21.09
CA GLY A 145 15.68 -23.39 -22.04
C GLY A 145 14.73 -23.43 -23.25
N PHE A 146 13.72 -22.55 -23.32
CA PHE A 146 12.72 -22.55 -24.40
C PHE A 146 12.58 -21.15 -25.00
N VAL A 147 12.77 -21.03 -26.32
CA VAL A 147 12.44 -19.80 -27.04
C VAL A 147 10.92 -19.64 -27.06
N LEU A 148 10.40 -18.85 -26.12
CA LEU A 148 8.99 -18.48 -26.08
C LEU A 148 8.70 -17.41 -27.14
N SER A 149 8.44 -17.86 -28.37
CA SER A 149 7.80 -17.10 -29.45
C SER A 149 8.53 -15.84 -29.95
N LYS A 150 8.12 -15.41 -31.15
CA LYS A 150 8.16 -14.00 -31.58
C LYS A 150 6.81 -13.35 -31.26
#